data_AF-A0A0C2MK80-F1
#
_entry.id   AF-A0A0C2MK80-F1
#
_cell.length_a   1.000
_cell.length_b   1.000
_cell.length_c   1.000
_cell.angle_alpha   90.00
_cell.angle_beta   90.00
_cell.angle_gamma   90.00
#
_symmetry.space_group_name_H-M   'P 1'
#
loop_
_entity.id
_entity.type
_entity.pdbx_description
1 polymer ?
#
loop_
_entity_poly.entity_id
_entity_poly.type
_entity_poly.pdbx_seq_one_letter_code
_entity_poly.pdbx_strand_id
1 'polypeptide(L)'
;MDRRENALDIFEKKFLMDYIQAVLSVDINIQINVVKDFMLRFALNDNSYVDNIFIRHFPMELLFKIHSTVLGLTDIHNKTDMEILLFNIFTFIYRNRNLLTDSTAHGIIIIIVEYIKNIGRLSFLYPKGLMDSIINCVSNENNKILFISENAVLNFYFAFMPIKFSHKFWKVCETVYNIDSNCIVSFSHDKLQDKTDEIMNRCYTTSEECAVLLFEYFQMLYRFGWLNVVEFSIDKLYVMTNMILLRHIDKPEKFYPKYLINLSKIWTGILNEASNKIIDSIDKLAIFAAIFSIHLSKKLQKLCISGKFMATKNIKLRYYIIYFTLVSSPVIDHESKPWLRKVLWDLNNSLQMFIEKKNIRYLKTSDQFLLYQFYVKCHDALYLKIPTRDYDLLDVFCGKLENIRSLSKIY
;
A
#
# COMPACT_ATOMS: atom_id res chain seq x y z
N MET A 1 16.04 11.45 33.79
CA MET A 1 16.82 10.27 34.23
C MET A 1 15.87 9.38 35.02
N ASP A 2 15.46 8.30 34.39
CA ASP A 2 14.40 7.42 34.84
C ASP A 2 14.98 6.38 35.82
N ARG A 3 14.26 6.03 36.90
CA ARG A 3 14.74 5.11 37.96
C ARG A 3 15.06 3.67 37.47
N ARG A 4 14.97 3.40 36.17
CA ARG A 4 15.33 2.14 35.52
C ARG A 4 16.80 2.05 35.07
N GLU A 5 17.58 3.14 35.14
CA GLU A 5 19.03 3.10 34.83
C GLU A 5 19.88 2.27 35.81
N ASN A 6 19.33 1.85 36.96
CA ASN A 6 20.12 1.38 38.10
C ASN A 6 20.06 -0.13 38.42
N ALA A 7 19.71 -0.99 37.47
CA ALA A 7 19.77 -2.43 37.69
C ALA A 7 20.61 -3.21 36.66
N LEU A 8 21.60 -2.57 36.01
CA LEU A 8 22.67 -3.35 35.38
C LEU A 8 23.54 -3.96 36.46
N ASP A 9 23.73 -5.27 36.41
CA ASP A 9 24.60 -5.94 37.36
C ASP A 9 26.08 -5.56 37.13
N ILE A 10 26.94 -5.84 38.11
CA ILE A 10 28.37 -5.50 38.04
C ILE A 10 29.05 -6.20 36.84
N PHE A 11 28.61 -7.41 36.48
CA PHE A 11 29.15 -8.17 35.35
C PHE A 11 28.76 -7.57 34.00
N GLU A 12 27.55 -7.03 33.87
CA GLU A 12 27.11 -6.30 32.67
C GLU A 12 27.90 -5.02 32.51
N LYS A 13 28.06 -4.23 33.58
CA LYS A 13 28.89 -3.01 33.53
C LYS A 13 30.32 -3.32 33.12
N LYS A 14 30.92 -4.37 33.68
CA LYS A 14 32.26 -4.83 33.29
C LYS A 14 32.32 -5.19 31.81
N PHE A 15 31.36 -5.98 31.32
CA PHE A 15 31.30 -6.38 29.92
C PHE A 15 31.13 -5.19 28.97
N LEU A 16 30.32 -4.19 29.34
CA LEU A 16 30.17 -2.97 28.54
C LEU A 16 31.50 -2.21 28.42
N MET A 17 32.30 -2.15 29.49
CA MET A 17 33.64 -1.56 29.44
C MET A 17 34.61 -2.38 28.59
N ASP A 18 34.57 -3.71 28.72
CA ASP A 18 35.38 -4.62 27.90
C ASP A 18 35.03 -4.46 26.40
N TYR A 19 33.74 -4.31 26.06
CA TYR A 19 33.29 -3.99 24.71
C TYR A 19 33.88 -2.67 24.21
N ILE A 20 33.74 -1.58 24.98
CA ILE A 20 34.25 -0.25 24.61
C ILE A 20 35.75 -0.29 24.35
N GLN A 21 36.52 -1.07 25.13
CA GLN A 21 37.96 -1.20 24.92
C GLN A 21 38.29 -2.05 23.69
N ALA A 22 37.57 -3.17 23.48
CA ALA A 22 37.85 -4.12 22.40
C ALA A 22 37.49 -3.57 21.01
N VAL A 23 36.45 -2.72 20.89
CA VAL A 23 36.10 -2.08 19.60
C VAL A 23 37.15 -1.08 19.10
N LEU A 24 38.07 -0.63 19.97
CA LEU A 24 39.21 0.22 19.61
C LEU A 24 40.41 -0.56 19.05
N SER A 25 40.31 -1.90 18.98
CA SER A 25 41.36 -2.73 18.38
C SER A 25 41.50 -2.43 16.89
N VAL A 26 42.72 -2.40 16.37
CA VAL A 26 43.01 -2.27 14.91
C VAL A 26 42.72 -3.59 14.17
N ASP A 27 42.62 -4.71 14.87
CA ASP A 27 42.29 -6.01 14.27
C ASP A 27 40.78 -6.14 14.03
N ILE A 28 40.40 -6.17 12.74
CA ILE A 28 39.02 -6.32 12.30
C ILE A 28 38.34 -7.58 12.83
N ASN A 29 39.08 -8.67 13.04
CA ASN A 29 38.52 -9.91 13.55
C ASN A 29 38.15 -9.77 15.03
N ILE A 30 38.95 -9.04 15.80
CA ILE A 30 38.64 -8.69 17.19
C ILE A 30 37.36 -7.83 17.23
N GLN A 31 37.25 -6.83 16.36
CA GLN A 31 36.04 -5.99 16.24
C GLN A 31 34.80 -6.83 15.88
N ILE A 32 34.91 -7.77 14.93
CA ILE A 32 33.80 -8.67 14.55
C ILE A 32 33.36 -9.53 15.73
N ASN A 33 34.31 -10.15 16.43
CA ASN A 33 34.02 -11.06 17.53
C ASN A 33 33.36 -10.33 18.70
N VAL A 34 33.88 -9.16 19.09
CA VAL A 34 33.30 -8.39 20.19
C VAL A 34 31.89 -7.89 19.85
N VAL A 35 31.63 -7.49 18.60
CA VAL A 35 30.28 -7.11 18.14
C VAL A 35 29.32 -8.30 18.19
N LYS A 36 29.75 -9.49 17.74
CA LYS A 36 28.95 -10.72 17.82
C LYS A 36 28.62 -11.10 19.27
N ASP A 37 29.62 -11.05 20.16
CA ASP A 37 29.45 -11.36 21.58
C ASP A 37 28.49 -10.38 22.26
N PHE A 38 28.60 -9.09 21.93
CA PHE A 38 27.68 -8.07 22.43
C PHE A 38 26.24 -8.36 21.99
N MET A 39 26.02 -8.60 20.70
CA MET A 39 24.70 -8.91 20.16
C MET A 39 24.11 -10.17 20.79
N LEU A 40 24.92 -11.22 20.96
CA LEU A 40 24.49 -12.49 21.57
C LEU A 40 24.05 -12.27 23.02
N ARG A 41 24.85 -11.53 23.80
CA ARG A 41 24.57 -11.29 25.23
C ARG A 41 23.31 -10.45 25.45
N PHE A 42 23.07 -9.46 24.59
CA PHE A 42 21.97 -8.51 24.76
C PHE A 42 20.80 -8.70 23.79
N ALA A 43 20.75 -9.82 23.06
CA ALA A 43 19.75 -10.11 22.03
C ALA A 43 18.29 -9.97 22.52
N LEU A 44 18.03 -10.30 23.78
CA LEU A 44 16.70 -10.26 24.39
C LEU A 44 16.49 -9.05 25.32
N ASN A 45 17.51 -8.22 25.50
CA ASN A 45 17.46 -7.08 26.42
C ASN A 45 16.94 -5.84 25.68
N ASP A 46 15.81 -5.29 26.12
CA ASP A 46 15.26 -4.02 25.63
C ASP A 46 15.66 -2.86 26.56
N ASN A 47 16.96 -2.57 26.58
CA ASN A 47 17.53 -1.53 27.43
C ASN A 47 18.18 -0.45 26.55
N SER A 48 17.57 0.73 26.55
CA SER A 48 18.01 1.88 25.74
C SER A 48 19.43 2.34 26.07
N TYR A 49 19.90 2.20 27.32
CA TYR A 49 21.27 2.54 27.70
C TYR A 49 22.28 1.59 27.04
N VAL A 50 22.00 0.29 27.05
CA VAL A 50 22.84 -0.74 26.40
C VAL A 50 22.87 -0.52 24.89
N ASP A 51 21.71 -0.22 24.29
CA ASP A 51 21.60 0.10 22.86
C ASP A 51 22.42 1.33 22.47
N ASN A 52 22.37 2.39 23.29
CA ASN A 52 23.15 3.59 23.07
C ASN A 52 24.66 3.32 23.17
N ILE A 53 25.11 2.48 24.12
CA ILE A 53 26.52 2.09 24.20
C ILE A 53 26.95 1.34 22.95
N PHE A 54 26.14 0.37 22.51
CA PHE A 54 26.44 -0.42 21.32
C PHE A 54 26.70 0.48 20.10
N ILE A 55 25.76 1.38 19.81
CA ILE A 55 25.81 2.20 18.59
C ILE A 55 26.83 3.33 18.67
N ARG A 56 26.97 3.97 19.83
CA ARG A 56 27.92 5.09 20.03
C ARG A 56 29.37 4.64 19.90
N HIS A 57 29.66 3.40 20.31
CA HIS A 57 30.99 2.81 20.23
C HIS A 57 31.10 1.79 19.10
N PHE A 58 30.17 1.79 18.14
CA PHE A 58 30.23 0.85 17.02
C PHE A 58 31.54 1.07 16.20
N PRO A 59 32.31 0.02 15.91
CA PRO A 59 33.60 0.15 15.22
C PRO A 59 33.42 0.63 13.77
N MET A 60 33.83 1.87 13.49
CA MET A 60 33.66 2.48 12.16
C MET A 60 34.49 1.80 11.08
N GLU A 61 35.66 1.26 11.43
CA GLU A 61 36.49 0.47 10.50
C GLU A 61 35.76 -0.80 10.04
N LEU A 62 35.08 -1.49 10.97
CA LEU A 62 34.20 -2.60 10.64
C LEU A 62 33.02 -2.16 9.76
N LEU A 63 32.39 -1.03 10.07
CA LEU A 63 31.28 -0.52 9.24
C LEU A 63 31.74 -0.26 7.79
N PHE A 64 32.90 0.38 7.63
CA PHE A 64 33.52 0.64 6.33
C PHE A 64 33.90 -0.67 5.61
N LYS A 65 34.46 -1.64 6.33
CA LYS A 65 34.79 -2.96 5.77
C LYS A 65 33.54 -3.71 5.32
N ILE A 66 32.46 -3.66 6.10
CA ILE A 66 31.17 -4.24 5.72
C ILE A 66 30.68 -3.57 4.44
N HIS A 67 30.56 -2.24 4.42
CA HIS A 67 30.07 -1.47 3.25
C HIS A 67 30.86 -1.78 1.98
N SER A 68 32.18 -1.70 2.04
CA SER A 68 33.05 -2.00 0.88
C SER A 68 32.96 -3.44 0.41
N THR A 69 32.82 -4.41 1.33
CA THR A 69 32.67 -5.84 0.97
C THR A 69 31.30 -6.11 0.34
N VAL A 70 30.22 -5.59 0.92
CA VAL A 70 28.87 -5.86 0.43
C VAL A 70 28.57 -5.21 -0.91
N LEU A 71 29.24 -4.10 -1.23
CA LEU A 71 29.19 -3.45 -2.55
C LEU A 71 30.17 -4.04 -3.58
N GLY A 72 30.92 -5.09 -3.23
CA GLY A 72 31.83 -5.77 -4.15
C GLY A 72 33.09 -4.98 -4.48
N LEU A 73 33.49 -4.02 -3.64
CA LEU A 73 34.72 -3.23 -3.80
C LEU A 73 35.96 -3.97 -3.30
N THR A 74 35.81 -5.09 -2.59
CA THR A 74 36.92 -5.88 -2.03
C THR A 74 36.72 -7.39 -2.27
N ASP A 75 37.71 -8.18 -1.84
CA ASP A 75 37.82 -9.63 -2.05
C ASP A 75 36.53 -10.42 -1.72
N ILE A 76 36.18 -11.33 -2.63
CA ILE A 76 34.96 -12.15 -2.64
C ILE A 76 34.98 -13.19 -1.51
N HIS A 77 36.16 -13.61 -1.04
CA HIS A 77 36.31 -14.76 -0.14
C HIS A 77 35.57 -14.63 1.20
N ASN A 78 35.26 -13.42 1.68
CA ASN A 78 34.54 -13.19 2.94
C ASN A 78 33.16 -12.51 2.76
N LYS A 79 32.65 -12.46 1.54
CA LYS A 79 31.43 -11.70 1.23
C LYS A 79 30.23 -12.20 2.06
N THR A 80 29.95 -13.50 2.02
CA THR A 80 28.80 -14.11 2.73
C THR A 80 28.82 -13.85 4.23
N ASP A 81 29.98 -13.93 4.88
CA ASP A 81 30.10 -13.71 6.32
C ASP A 81 29.82 -12.25 6.71
N MET A 82 30.26 -11.31 5.86
CA MET A 82 29.98 -9.88 6.06
C MET A 82 28.50 -9.56 5.81
N GLU A 83 27.86 -10.21 4.84
CA GLU A 83 26.42 -10.09 4.59
C GLU A 83 25.60 -10.58 5.81
N ILE A 84 25.95 -11.76 6.33
CA ILE A 84 25.32 -12.32 7.55
C ILE A 84 25.52 -11.38 8.73
N LEU A 85 26.74 -10.86 8.90
CA LEU A 85 27.05 -9.92 9.97
C LEU A 85 26.24 -8.62 9.85
N LEU A 86 26.12 -8.04 8.65
CA LEU A 86 25.31 -6.85 8.39
C LEU A 86 23.85 -7.07 8.80
N PHE A 87 23.24 -8.17 8.39
CA PHE A 87 21.85 -8.46 8.75
C PHE A 87 21.68 -8.73 10.25
N ASN A 88 22.65 -9.37 10.91
CA ASN A 88 22.62 -9.57 12.36
C ASN A 88 22.69 -8.24 13.11
N ILE A 89 23.60 -7.34 12.71
CA ILE A 89 23.74 -6.00 13.29
C ILE A 89 22.43 -5.23 13.12
N PHE A 90 21.85 -5.21 11.92
CA PHE A 90 20.58 -4.54 11.69
C PHE A 90 19.44 -5.13 12.51
N THR A 91 19.35 -6.47 12.54
CA THR A 91 18.31 -7.17 13.32
C THR A 91 18.42 -6.81 14.79
N PHE A 92 19.65 -6.75 15.33
CA PHE A 92 19.92 -6.35 16.70
C PHE A 92 19.55 -4.88 16.96
N ILE A 93 20.03 -3.93 16.15
CA ILE A 93 19.76 -2.49 16.32
C ILE A 93 18.27 -2.21 16.34
N TYR A 94 17.51 -2.81 15.42
CA TYR A 94 16.08 -2.57 15.28
C TYR A 94 15.20 -3.64 15.93
N ARG A 95 15.74 -4.46 16.86
CA ARG A 95 14.92 -5.39 17.66
C ARG A 95 13.87 -4.65 18.52
N ASN A 96 14.14 -3.39 18.83
CA ASN A 96 13.25 -2.44 19.49
C ASN A 96 13.27 -1.08 18.75
N ARG A 97 12.78 -0.01 19.40
CA ARG A 97 12.66 1.34 18.83
C ARG A 97 13.64 2.36 19.42
N ASN A 98 14.62 1.93 20.20
CA ASN A 98 15.48 2.83 20.98
C ASN A 98 16.41 3.68 20.10
N LEU A 99 16.80 3.17 18.93
CA LEU A 99 17.81 3.79 18.05
C LEU A 99 17.22 4.37 16.75
N LEU A 100 15.92 4.68 16.69
CA LEU A 100 15.26 5.12 15.45
C LEU A 100 15.77 6.45 14.89
N THR A 101 16.29 7.32 15.75
CA THR A 101 16.78 8.66 15.41
C THR A 101 18.30 8.76 15.43
N ASP A 102 19.00 7.66 15.75
CA ASP A 102 20.46 7.66 15.83
C ASP A 102 21.09 7.71 14.42
N SER A 103 22.07 8.59 14.22
CA SER A 103 22.69 8.81 12.91
C SER A 103 23.50 7.61 12.43
N THR A 104 24.18 6.92 13.34
CA THR A 104 25.00 5.75 13.00
C THR A 104 24.11 4.56 12.67
N ALA A 105 23.03 4.36 13.44
CA ALA A 105 22.01 3.37 13.12
C ALA A 105 21.39 3.65 11.74
N HIS A 106 21.09 4.92 11.44
CA HIS A 106 20.60 5.33 10.13
C HIS A 106 21.60 5.03 8.99
N GLY A 107 22.90 5.24 9.22
CA GLY A 107 23.96 4.83 8.29
C GLY A 107 23.92 3.34 7.94
N ILE A 108 23.60 2.48 8.92
CA ILE A 108 23.42 1.03 8.70
C ILE A 108 22.19 0.73 7.84
N ILE A 109 21.10 1.51 7.96
CA ILE A 109 19.94 1.39 7.04
C ILE A 109 20.38 1.67 5.61
N ILE A 110 21.13 2.75 5.39
CA ILE A 110 21.61 3.15 4.05
C ILE A 110 22.40 2.00 3.41
N ILE A 111 23.35 1.42 4.15
CA ILE A 111 24.17 0.28 3.68
C ILE A 111 23.28 -0.90 3.26
N ILE A 112 22.25 -1.23 4.04
CA ILE A 112 21.33 -2.32 3.71
C ILE A 112 20.50 -2.04 2.48
N VAL A 113 19.97 -0.82 2.36
CA VAL A 113 19.15 -0.43 1.21
C VAL A 113 20.00 -0.46 -0.07
N GLU A 114 21.24 0.04 -0.02
CA GLU A 114 22.19 -0.04 -1.14
C GLU A 114 22.53 -1.49 -1.49
N TYR A 115 22.86 -2.29 -0.48
CA TYR A 115 23.20 -3.70 -0.67
C TYR A 115 22.07 -4.48 -1.36
N ILE A 116 20.82 -4.32 -0.90
CA ILE A 116 19.67 -5.07 -1.42
C ILE A 116 19.33 -4.68 -2.86
N LYS A 117 19.56 -3.42 -3.26
CA LYS A 117 19.39 -2.99 -4.66
C LYS A 117 20.37 -3.65 -5.61
N ASN A 118 21.62 -3.79 -5.18
CA ASN A 118 22.70 -4.28 -6.04
C ASN A 118 22.73 -5.81 -6.12
N ILE A 119 21.85 -6.47 -5.38
CA ILE A 119 21.73 -7.91 -5.37
C ILE A 119 20.70 -8.37 -6.40
N GLY A 120 21.12 -9.32 -7.23
CA GLY A 120 20.20 -10.06 -8.09
C GLY A 120 19.25 -10.92 -7.26
N ARG A 121 19.74 -12.07 -6.79
CA ARG A 121 18.97 -13.00 -5.95
C ARG A 121 19.86 -13.51 -4.83
N LEU A 122 19.39 -13.39 -3.59
CA LEU A 122 20.08 -13.98 -2.44
C LEU A 122 19.69 -15.44 -2.27
N SER A 123 20.69 -16.29 -2.02
CA SER A 123 20.53 -17.72 -1.80
C SER A 123 20.52 -18.13 -0.32
N PHE A 124 20.47 -17.19 0.64
CA PHE A 124 20.86 -17.48 2.03
C PHE A 124 19.78 -17.33 3.12
N LEU A 125 20.05 -18.00 4.25
CA LEU A 125 19.30 -17.97 5.51
C LEU A 125 19.33 -16.58 6.13
N TYR A 126 18.15 -15.98 6.30
CA TYR A 126 18.02 -14.70 6.96
C TYR A 126 17.88 -14.87 8.48
N PRO A 127 18.39 -13.92 9.28
CA PRO A 127 18.20 -13.94 10.71
C PRO A 127 16.72 -14.03 11.07
N LYS A 128 16.40 -14.91 12.02
CA LYS A 128 15.06 -14.97 12.61
C LYS A 128 14.77 -13.60 13.23
N GLY A 129 13.71 -12.95 12.76
CA GLY A 129 13.31 -11.63 13.26
C GLY A 129 13.64 -10.45 12.35
N LEU A 130 14.36 -10.65 11.23
CA LEU A 130 14.69 -9.56 10.28
C LEU A 130 13.46 -8.70 9.91
N MET A 131 12.34 -9.34 9.59
CA MET A 131 11.11 -8.61 9.22
C MET A 131 10.51 -7.83 10.40
N ASP A 132 10.62 -8.31 11.64
CA ASP A 132 10.17 -7.56 12.82
C ASP A 132 11.06 -6.33 13.03
N SER A 133 12.37 -6.48 12.83
CA SER A 133 13.32 -5.38 12.89
C SER A 133 13.10 -4.36 11.79
N ILE A 134 12.75 -4.78 10.56
CA ILE A 134 12.35 -3.84 9.50
C ILE A 134 11.07 -3.08 9.92
N ILE A 135 10.05 -3.76 10.46
CA ILE A 135 8.82 -3.10 10.93
C ILE A 135 9.13 -2.04 11.99
N ASN A 136 10.02 -2.33 12.93
CA ASN A 136 10.45 -1.35 13.93
C ASN A 136 11.21 -0.19 13.27
N CYS A 137 12.19 -0.48 12.40
CA CYS A 137 12.96 0.51 11.66
C CYS A 137 12.05 1.50 10.90
N VAL A 138 11.06 0.99 10.15
CA VAL A 138 10.14 1.81 9.36
C VAL A 138 8.98 2.41 10.18
N SER A 139 8.99 2.26 11.51
CA SER A 139 8.05 2.98 12.37
C SER A 139 8.42 4.46 12.53
N ASN A 140 9.64 4.84 12.14
CA ASN A 140 10.07 6.23 12.02
C ASN A 140 9.85 6.76 10.60
N GLU A 141 9.29 7.96 10.45
CA GLU A 141 8.94 8.55 9.15
C GLU A 141 10.18 8.82 8.26
N ASN A 142 11.33 9.24 8.82
CA ASN A 142 12.55 9.46 8.03
C ASN A 142 13.05 8.16 7.38
N ASN A 143 12.92 7.05 8.10
CA ASN A 143 13.27 5.73 7.57
C ASN A 143 12.26 5.29 6.50
N LYS A 144 10.96 5.61 6.62
CA LYS A 144 9.99 5.38 5.53
C LYS A 144 10.34 6.17 4.28
N ILE A 145 10.73 7.44 4.42
CA ILE A 145 11.16 8.29 3.29
C ILE A 145 12.35 7.64 2.57
N LEU A 146 13.35 7.16 3.31
CA LEU A 146 14.49 6.44 2.72
C LEU A 146 14.02 5.17 1.99
N PHE A 147 13.14 4.38 2.59
CA PHE A 147 12.64 3.16 1.95
C PHE A 147 11.85 3.43 0.67
N ILE A 148 11.07 4.51 0.61
CA ILE A 148 10.30 4.89 -0.59
C ILE A 148 11.22 5.47 -1.65
N SER A 149 12.05 6.45 -1.29
CA SER A 149 12.97 7.14 -2.23
C SER A 149 13.96 6.19 -2.89
N GLU A 150 14.24 5.07 -2.26
CA GLU A 150 15.18 4.07 -2.75
C GLU A 150 14.50 2.76 -3.21
N ASN A 151 13.16 2.74 -3.34
CA ASN A 151 12.39 1.54 -3.72
C ASN A 151 12.76 0.30 -2.88
N ALA A 152 13.12 0.49 -1.61
CA ALA A 152 13.68 -0.57 -0.77
C ALA A 152 12.71 -1.76 -0.67
N VAL A 153 11.40 -1.52 -0.47
CA VAL A 153 10.38 -2.59 -0.37
C VAL A 153 10.33 -3.44 -1.64
N LEU A 154 10.45 -2.82 -2.82
CA LEU A 154 10.50 -3.52 -4.11
C LEU A 154 11.76 -4.38 -4.21
N ASN A 155 12.91 -3.82 -3.84
CA ASN A 155 14.18 -4.54 -3.86
C ASN A 155 14.18 -5.71 -2.86
N PHE A 156 13.64 -5.51 -1.66
CA PHE A 156 13.38 -6.58 -0.69
C PHE A 156 12.46 -7.66 -1.27
N TYR A 157 11.39 -7.27 -1.98
CA TYR A 157 10.52 -8.27 -2.61
C TYR A 157 11.31 -9.16 -3.57
N PHE A 158 12.13 -8.58 -4.45
CA PHE A 158 12.86 -9.36 -5.47
C PHE A 158 14.08 -10.12 -4.92
N ALA A 159 14.80 -9.55 -3.96
CA ALA A 159 15.98 -10.20 -3.38
C ALA A 159 15.59 -11.40 -2.48
N PHE A 160 14.43 -11.37 -1.82
CA PHE A 160 14.06 -12.33 -0.78
C PHE A 160 12.83 -13.18 -1.14
N MET A 161 12.97 -14.06 -2.15
CA MET A 161 11.90 -14.95 -2.63
C MET A 161 11.09 -15.70 -1.54
N PRO A 162 11.70 -16.30 -0.48
CA PRO A 162 10.95 -17.00 0.57
C PRO A 162 10.08 -16.08 1.43
N ILE A 163 10.46 -14.80 1.54
CA ILE A 163 9.81 -13.84 2.44
C ILE A 163 8.54 -13.23 1.82
N LYS A 164 8.39 -13.34 0.50
CA LYS A 164 7.22 -12.88 -0.27
C LYS A 164 5.88 -13.38 0.28
N PHE A 165 5.88 -14.57 0.89
CA PHE A 165 4.69 -15.22 1.43
C PHE A 165 4.47 -14.95 2.92
N SER A 166 5.34 -14.19 3.57
CA SER A 166 5.15 -13.87 4.98
C SER A 166 4.15 -12.71 5.14
N HIS A 167 3.20 -12.89 6.05
CA HIS A 167 2.32 -11.80 6.51
C HIS A 167 3.11 -10.57 6.99
N LYS A 168 4.33 -10.79 7.52
CA LYS A 168 5.21 -9.72 7.99
C LYS A 168 5.71 -8.82 6.86
N PHE A 169 6.04 -9.38 5.69
CA PHE A 169 6.45 -8.58 4.53
C PHE A 169 5.34 -7.60 4.11
N TRP A 170 4.10 -8.07 4.01
CA TRP A 170 2.98 -7.20 3.65
C TRP A 170 2.70 -6.14 4.71
N LYS A 171 2.94 -6.45 5.99
CA LYS A 171 2.90 -5.44 7.06
C LYS A 171 3.99 -4.38 6.92
N VAL A 172 5.20 -4.74 6.49
CA VAL A 172 6.26 -3.77 6.15
C VAL A 172 5.79 -2.88 5.00
N CYS A 173 5.30 -3.48 3.91
CA CYS A 173 4.80 -2.76 2.73
C CYS A 173 3.71 -1.75 3.11
N GLU A 174 2.69 -2.18 3.86
CA GLU A 174 1.62 -1.30 4.36
C GLU A 174 2.19 -0.19 5.25
N THR A 175 3.12 -0.50 6.15
CA THR A 175 3.71 0.48 7.08
C THR A 175 4.53 1.55 6.35
N VAL A 176 5.35 1.15 5.38
CA VAL A 176 6.19 2.06 4.58
C VAL A 176 5.32 2.97 3.75
N TYR A 177 4.39 2.43 2.96
CA TYR A 177 3.56 3.24 2.08
C TYR A 177 2.50 4.04 2.84
N ASN A 178 2.14 3.66 4.07
CA ASN A 178 1.35 4.47 5.01
C ASN A 178 2.18 5.52 5.75
N ILE A 179 2.99 6.28 5.00
CA ILE A 179 3.74 7.45 5.45
C ILE A 179 2.81 8.67 5.67
N ASP A 180 3.16 9.52 6.64
CA ASP A 180 2.40 10.74 6.95
C ASP A 180 2.43 11.74 5.76
N SER A 181 1.29 12.37 5.47
CA SER A 181 1.19 13.43 4.45
C SER A 181 2.05 14.66 4.73
N ASN A 182 2.45 14.89 5.98
CA ASN A 182 3.37 15.98 6.32
C ASN A 182 4.79 15.72 5.79
N CYS A 183 5.14 14.48 5.45
CA CYS A 183 6.43 14.11 4.89
C CYS A 183 6.55 14.32 3.38
N ILE A 184 5.47 14.76 2.71
CA ILE A 184 5.41 15.04 1.27
C ILE A 184 6.56 15.95 0.81
N VAL A 185 6.90 16.97 1.60
CA VAL A 185 7.94 17.96 1.24
C VAL A 185 9.36 17.39 1.20
N SER A 186 9.58 16.20 1.76
CA SER A 186 10.90 15.57 1.82
C SER A 186 11.24 14.77 0.56
N PHE A 187 10.30 14.63 -0.38
CA PHE A 187 10.52 13.88 -1.62
C PHE A 187 10.98 14.79 -2.76
N SER A 188 12.06 14.37 -3.43
CA SER A 188 12.46 14.94 -4.72
C SER A 188 11.53 14.38 -5.80
N HIS A 189 10.95 15.27 -6.60
CA HIS A 189 10.06 14.93 -7.70
C HIS A 189 10.75 14.03 -8.74
N ASP A 190 11.94 14.42 -9.19
CA ASP A 190 12.74 13.65 -10.16
C ASP A 190 13.03 12.23 -9.65
N LYS A 191 13.45 12.10 -8.38
CA LYS A 191 13.68 10.79 -7.78
C LYS A 191 12.40 9.95 -7.75
N LEU A 192 11.26 10.55 -7.38
CA LEU A 192 9.98 9.85 -7.32
C LEU A 192 9.53 9.38 -8.70
N GLN A 193 9.78 10.18 -9.75
CA GLN A 193 9.53 9.79 -11.14
C GLN A 193 10.34 8.55 -11.51
N ASP A 194 11.67 8.59 -11.33
CA ASP A 194 12.57 7.47 -11.61
C ASP A 194 12.13 6.19 -10.88
N LYS A 195 11.75 6.33 -9.60
CA LYS A 195 11.27 5.20 -8.80
C LYS A 195 9.93 4.66 -9.26
N THR A 196 9.07 5.50 -9.81
CA THR A 196 7.80 5.06 -10.40
C THR A 196 8.01 4.27 -11.68
N ASP A 197 8.92 4.72 -12.54
CA ASP A 197 9.24 3.98 -13.76
C ASP A 197 9.88 2.62 -13.44
N GLU A 198 10.77 2.59 -12.45
CA GLU A 198 11.38 1.34 -11.97
C GLU A 198 10.32 0.36 -11.45
N ILE A 199 9.41 0.80 -10.55
CA ILE A 199 8.40 -0.09 -9.97
C ILE A 199 7.39 -0.57 -11.02
N MET A 200 6.99 0.30 -11.96
CA MET A 200 6.08 -0.04 -13.05
C MET A 200 6.69 -1.09 -13.97
N ASN A 201 7.96 -0.92 -14.36
CA ASN A 201 8.63 -1.83 -15.27
C ASN A 201 8.90 -3.20 -14.63
N ARG A 202 9.30 -3.23 -13.35
CA ARG A 202 9.61 -4.49 -12.65
C ARG A 202 8.37 -5.29 -12.25
N CYS A 203 7.24 -4.63 -11.99
CA CYS A 203 6.00 -5.30 -11.57
C CYS A 203 5.07 -5.72 -12.73
N TYR A 204 5.29 -5.22 -13.95
CA TYR A 204 4.35 -5.42 -15.06
C TYR A 204 4.15 -6.89 -15.47
N THR A 205 5.17 -7.74 -15.39
CA THR A 205 5.14 -9.10 -15.97
C THR A 205 5.29 -10.24 -14.96
N THR A 206 5.26 -9.94 -13.65
CA THR A 206 5.97 -10.76 -12.67
C THR A 206 5.07 -11.62 -11.80
N SER A 207 3.96 -11.10 -11.23
CA SER A 207 2.94 -11.89 -10.51
C SER A 207 1.78 -11.03 -9.97
N GLU A 208 0.79 -11.65 -9.30
CA GLU A 208 -0.25 -10.90 -8.56
C GLU A 208 0.36 -10.09 -7.40
N GLU A 209 1.32 -10.65 -6.67
CA GLU A 209 2.01 -9.99 -5.57
C GLU A 209 2.72 -8.71 -6.04
N CYS A 210 3.32 -8.72 -7.23
CA CYS A 210 3.88 -7.51 -7.85
C CYS A 210 2.81 -6.45 -8.10
N ALA A 211 1.63 -6.85 -8.59
CA ALA A 211 0.51 -5.93 -8.76
C ALA A 211 0.02 -5.37 -7.41
N VAL A 212 -0.03 -6.18 -6.35
CA VAL A 212 -0.39 -5.72 -5.00
C VAL A 212 0.61 -4.68 -4.48
N LEU A 213 1.91 -4.96 -4.60
CA LEU A 213 2.97 -4.01 -4.19
C LEU A 213 2.83 -2.69 -4.96
N LEU A 214 2.58 -2.78 -6.26
CA LEU A 214 2.33 -1.60 -7.09
C LEU A 214 1.09 -0.84 -6.63
N PHE A 215 -0.01 -1.51 -6.32
CA PHE A 215 -1.24 -0.83 -5.86
C PHE A 215 -1.08 -0.16 -4.50
N GLU A 216 -0.26 -0.71 -3.58
CA GLU A 216 0.09 -0.03 -2.33
C GLU A 216 0.89 1.26 -2.59
N TYR A 217 1.85 1.21 -3.52
CA TYR A 217 2.61 2.39 -3.97
C TYR A 217 1.69 3.45 -4.60
N PHE A 218 0.81 3.06 -5.53
CA PHE A 218 -0.14 3.99 -6.16
C PHE A 218 -1.18 4.52 -5.17
N GLN A 219 -1.54 3.75 -4.13
CA GLN A 219 -2.41 4.21 -3.06
C GLN A 219 -1.75 5.26 -2.17
N MET A 220 -0.42 5.22 -2.01
CA MET A 220 0.36 6.33 -1.43
C MET A 220 0.30 7.56 -2.34
N LEU A 221 0.63 7.42 -3.63
CA LEU A 221 0.56 8.54 -4.59
C LEU A 221 -0.81 9.21 -4.64
N TYR A 222 -1.89 8.41 -4.64
CA TYR A 222 -3.27 8.91 -4.58
C TYR A 222 -3.52 9.78 -3.34
N ARG A 223 -3.05 9.35 -2.16
CA ARG A 223 -3.27 10.09 -0.91
C ARG A 223 -2.53 11.41 -0.88
N PHE A 224 -1.38 11.47 -1.54
CA PHE A 224 -0.57 12.68 -1.65
C PHE A 224 -0.99 13.59 -2.80
N GLY A 225 -1.98 13.18 -3.61
CA GLY A 225 -2.39 13.92 -4.79
C GLY A 225 -1.29 13.98 -5.84
N TRP A 226 -0.43 12.96 -5.91
CA TRP A 226 0.72 12.90 -6.83
C TRP A 226 0.46 12.06 -8.09
N LEU A 227 -0.74 11.51 -8.26
CA LEU A 227 -1.06 10.73 -9.46
C LEU A 227 -1.03 11.57 -10.75
N ASN A 228 -1.14 12.89 -10.67
CA ASN A 228 -0.98 13.82 -11.79
C ASN A 228 0.41 14.47 -11.85
N VAL A 229 1.22 14.27 -10.81
CA VAL A 229 2.57 14.81 -10.70
C VAL A 229 3.57 13.82 -11.29
N VAL A 230 3.30 12.53 -11.17
CA VAL A 230 4.16 11.46 -11.66
C VAL A 230 3.62 10.91 -12.97
N GLU A 231 4.48 10.79 -13.97
CA GLU A 231 4.18 10.16 -15.25
C GLU A 231 4.32 8.64 -15.14
N PHE A 232 3.33 7.90 -15.63
CA PHE A 232 3.38 6.44 -15.69
C PHE A 232 2.50 5.92 -16.82
N SER A 233 2.77 4.69 -17.26
CA SER A 233 1.97 4.04 -18.31
C SER A 233 0.60 3.63 -17.79
N ILE A 234 -0.42 4.39 -18.16
CA ILE A 234 -1.84 4.10 -17.87
C ILE A 234 -2.25 2.74 -18.44
N ASP A 235 -1.77 2.39 -19.64
CA ASP A 235 -2.09 1.11 -20.27
C ASP A 235 -1.53 -0.08 -19.49
N LYS A 236 -0.27 0.00 -19.04
CA LYS A 236 0.32 -1.05 -18.18
C LYS A 236 -0.49 -1.20 -16.88
N LEU A 237 -0.86 -0.09 -16.25
CA LEU A 237 -1.68 -0.10 -15.03
C LEU A 237 -3.08 -0.70 -15.29
N TYR A 238 -3.69 -0.39 -16.42
CA TYR A 238 -4.97 -0.95 -16.84
C TYR A 238 -4.88 -2.46 -17.05
N VAL A 239 -3.87 -2.95 -17.77
CA VAL A 239 -3.66 -4.39 -17.99
C VAL A 239 -3.52 -5.14 -16.66
N MET A 240 -2.72 -4.61 -15.72
CA MET A 240 -2.59 -5.19 -14.38
C MET A 240 -3.92 -5.15 -13.60
N THR A 241 -4.63 -4.03 -13.66
CA THR A 241 -5.95 -3.89 -13.02
C THR A 241 -6.93 -4.93 -13.55
N ASN A 242 -7.01 -5.08 -14.87
CA ASN A 242 -7.88 -6.05 -15.54
C ASN A 242 -7.57 -7.47 -15.10
N MET A 243 -6.29 -7.87 -15.18
CA MET A 243 -5.83 -9.20 -14.76
C MET A 243 -6.21 -9.50 -13.30
N ILE A 244 -5.97 -8.56 -12.39
CA ILE A 244 -6.26 -8.73 -10.96
C ILE A 244 -7.77 -8.77 -10.70
N LEU A 245 -8.54 -7.89 -11.33
CA LEU A 245 -9.98 -7.88 -11.18
C LEU A 245 -10.57 -9.23 -11.61
N LEU A 246 -10.24 -9.70 -12.81
CA LEU A 246 -10.78 -10.95 -13.35
C LEU A 246 -10.40 -12.17 -12.52
N ARG A 247 -9.22 -12.18 -11.87
CA ARG A 247 -8.82 -13.26 -10.95
C ARG A 247 -9.70 -13.36 -9.70
N HIS A 248 -10.34 -12.27 -9.28
CA HIS A 248 -11.11 -12.22 -8.03
C HIS A 248 -12.61 -12.03 -8.21
N ILE A 249 -13.08 -11.51 -9.33
CA ILE A 249 -14.47 -11.07 -9.51
C ILE A 249 -15.51 -12.19 -9.41
N ASP A 250 -15.13 -13.43 -9.73
CA ASP A 250 -16.03 -14.58 -9.60
C ASP A 250 -16.14 -15.09 -8.16
N LYS A 251 -15.22 -14.68 -7.28
CA LYS A 251 -15.27 -15.05 -5.85
C LYS A 251 -16.42 -14.33 -5.14
N PRO A 252 -16.92 -14.86 -4.01
CA PRO A 252 -17.86 -14.13 -3.16
C PRO A 252 -17.25 -12.81 -2.63
N GLU A 253 -18.05 -11.75 -2.51
CA GLU A 253 -17.61 -10.39 -2.14
C GLU A 253 -16.77 -10.34 -0.84
N LYS A 254 -17.07 -11.20 0.13
CA LYS A 254 -16.33 -11.32 1.40
C LYS A 254 -14.86 -11.72 1.23
N PHE A 255 -14.51 -12.33 0.10
CA PHE A 255 -13.14 -12.74 -0.24
C PHE A 255 -12.42 -11.74 -1.15
N TYR A 256 -13.08 -10.64 -1.55
CA TYR A 256 -12.41 -9.61 -2.34
C TYR A 256 -11.31 -8.94 -1.52
N PRO A 257 -10.06 -8.94 -2.03
CA PRO A 257 -8.95 -8.36 -1.31
C PRO A 257 -9.12 -6.85 -1.13
N LYS A 258 -8.54 -6.32 -0.03
CA LYS A 258 -8.66 -4.90 0.33
C LYS A 258 -8.17 -3.96 -0.77
N TYR A 259 -7.14 -4.35 -1.51
CA TYR A 259 -6.56 -3.54 -2.57
C TYR A 259 -7.52 -3.27 -3.74
N LEU A 260 -8.57 -4.08 -3.97
CA LEU A 260 -9.59 -3.77 -5.00
C LEU A 260 -10.36 -2.48 -4.68
N ILE A 261 -10.56 -2.18 -3.40
CA ILE A 261 -11.19 -0.94 -2.95
C ILE A 261 -10.24 0.24 -3.21
N ASN A 262 -8.93 0.03 -3.01
CA ASN A 262 -7.88 1.02 -3.27
C ASN A 262 -7.77 1.31 -4.77
N LEU A 263 -7.86 0.29 -5.62
CA LEU A 263 -7.91 0.45 -7.08
C LEU A 263 -9.01 1.40 -7.54
N SER A 264 -10.21 1.29 -6.96
CA SER A 264 -11.27 2.23 -7.28
C SER A 264 -10.87 3.67 -6.95
N LYS A 265 -10.15 3.92 -5.86
CA LYS A 265 -9.68 5.27 -5.49
C LYS A 265 -8.60 5.74 -6.46
N ILE A 266 -7.59 4.92 -6.72
CA ILE A 266 -6.49 5.20 -7.66
C ILE A 266 -7.07 5.61 -9.02
N TRP A 267 -7.93 4.77 -9.61
CA TRP A 267 -8.55 5.06 -10.91
C TRP A 267 -9.46 6.29 -10.89
N THR A 268 -10.10 6.59 -9.76
CA THR A 268 -10.84 7.85 -9.63
C THR A 268 -9.92 9.06 -9.65
N GLY A 269 -8.74 8.97 -9.03
CA GLY A 269 -7.72 10.01 -9.12
C GLY A 269 -7.27 10.23 -10.56
N ILE A 270 -6.89 9.15 -11.24
CA ILE A 270 -6.43 9.18 -12.63
C ILE A 270 -7.50 9.77 -13.57
N LEU A 271 -8.75 9.31 -13.47
CA LEU A 271 -9.83 9.74 -14.36
C LEU A 271 -10.32 11.17 -14.11
N ASN A 272 -10.08 11.74 -12.92
CA ASN A 272 -10.41 13.15 -12.68
C ASN A 272 -9.43 14.11 -13.34
N GLU A 273 -8.19 13.67 -13.55
CA GLU A 273 -7.08 14.49 -14.04
C GLU A 273 -6.85 14.26 -15.54
N ALA A 274 -7.05 13.04 -16.00
CA ALA A 274 -6.88 12.71 -17.40
C ALA A 274 -7.96 13.35 -18.28
N SER A 275 -7.55 13.82 -19.46
CA SER A 275 -8.50 14.08 -20.55
C SER A 275 -9.34 12.83 -20.80
N ASN A 276 -10.61 13.00 -21.21
CA ASN A 276 -11.66 11.96 -21.33
C ASN A 276 -11.33 10.70 -22.18
N LYS A 277 -10.08 10.50 -22.60
CA LYS A 277 -9.61 9.47 -23.53
C LYS A 277 -9.23 8.13 -22.89
N ILE A 278 -9.24 7.99 -21.56
CA ILE A 278 -8.86 6.71 -20.92
C ILE A 278 -9.89 5.60 -21.20
N ILE A 279 -11.17 5.94 -21.18
CA ILE A 279 -12.27 4.99 -21.43
C ILE A 279 -12.70 5.12 -22.89
N ASP A 280 -11.94 4.49 -23.77
CA ASP A 280 -12.09 4.54 -25.23
C ASP A 280 -12.82 3.33 -25.83
N SER A 281 -13.21 2.36 -24.99
CA SER A 281 -13.78 1.09 -25.42
C SER A 281 -14.79 0.54 -24.42
N ILE A 282 -15.71 -0.30 -24.91
CA ILE A 282 -16.73 -0.97 -24.10
C ILE A 282 -16.08 -1.89 -23.04
N ASP A 283 -14.98 -2.55 -23.38
CA ASP A 283 -14.26 -3.41 -22.43
C ASP A 283 -13.64 -2.62 -21.28
N LYS A 284 -12.99 -1.48 -21.56
CA LYS A 284 -12.50 -0.58 -20.50
C LYS A 284 -13.65 -0.06 -19.64
N LEU A 285 -14.76 0.35 -20.26
CA LEU A 285 -15.96 0.82 -19.57
C LEU A 285 -16.49 -0.25 -18.60
N ALA A 286 -16.64 -1.50 -19.06
CA ALA A 286 -17.08 -2.63 -18.25
C ALA A 286 -16.15 -2.92 -17.05
N ILE A 287 -14.83 -2.90 -17.27
CA ILE A 287 -13.84 -3.12 -16.20
C ILE A 287 -13.93 -2.02 -15.14
N PHE A 288 -13.98 -0.74 -15.53
CA PHE A 288 -14.13 0.36 -14.57
C PHE A 288 -15.46 0.30 -13.83
N ALA A 289 -16.55 -0.04 -14.51
CA ALA A 289 -17.85 -0.21 -13.89
C ALA A 289 -17.85 -1.31 -12.83
N ALA A 290 -17.17 -2.43 -13.08
CA ALA A 290 -17.03 -3.50 -12.09
C ALA A 290 -16.23 -3.05 -10.87
N ILE A 291 -15.07 -2.42 -11.06
CA ILE A 291 -14.23 -1.91 -9.96
C ILE A 291 -15.01 -0.92 -9.09
N PHE A 292 -15.73 -0.01 -9.73
CA PHE A 292 -16.53 1.00 -9.02
C PHE A 292 -17.76 0.40 -8.35
N SER A 293 -18.40 -0.58 -8.97
CA SER A 293 -19.53 -1.29 -8.37
C SER A 293 -19.12 -2.02 -7.09
N ILE A 294 -17.98 -2.70 -7.10
CA ILE A 294 -17.43 -3.38 -5.91
C ILE A 294 -17.20 -2.38 -4.77
N HIS A 295 -16.58 -1.22 -5.05
CA HIS A 295 -16.34 -0.22 -4.02
C HIS A 295 -17.64 0.42 -3.51
N LEU A 296 -18.55 0.81 -4.41
CA LEU A 296 -19.80 1.45 -4.03
C LEU A 296 -20.72 0.50 -3.25
N SER A 297 -20.77 -0.79 -3.62
CA SER A 297 -21.48 -1.84 -2.88
C SER A 297 -21.05 -1.85 -1.42
N LYS A 298 -19.74 -2.07 -1.16
CA LYS A 298 -19.17 -2.06 0.19
C LYS A 298 -19.40 -0.75 0.94
N LYS A 299 -19.37 0.38 0.23
CA LYS A 299 -19.62 1.69 0.83
C LYS A 299 -21.07 1.85 1.27
N LEU A 300 -22.04 1.45 0.45
CA LEU A 300 -23.46 1.50 0.77
C LEU A 300 -23.80 0.58 1.93
N GLN A 301 -23.27 -0.66 1.94
CA GLN A 301 -23.43 -1.59 3.06
C GLN A 301 -22.95 -1.00 4.39
N LYS A 302 -21.78 -0.33 4.40
CA LYS A 302 -21.29 0.38 5.60
C LYS A 302 -22.23 1.52 6.02
N LEU A 303 -22.71 2.29 5.05
CA LEU A 303 -23.63 3.40 5.32
C LEU A 303 -24.97 2.93 5.88
N CYS A 304 -25.45 1.74 5.50
CA CYS A 304 -26.64 1.12 6.08
C CYS A 304 -26.49 0.95 7.60
N ILE A 305 -25.31 0.53 8.07
CA ILE A 305 -25.01 0.34 9.50
C ILE A 305 -24.85 1.72 10.16
N SER A 306 -24.02 2.60 9.61
CA SER A 306 -23.74 3.90 10.19
C SER A 306 -23.26 4.92 9.16
N GLY A 307 -23.61 6.19 9.39
CA GLY A 307 -23.09 7.32 8.61
C GLY A 307 -24.11 8.00 7.71
N LYS A 308 -23.64 9.09 7.09
CA LYS A 308 -24.41 9.95 6.18
C LYS A 308 -23.86 9.79 4.77
N PHE A 309 -24.74 9.55 3.80
CA PHE A 309 -24.35 9.56 2.40
C PHE A 309 -24.18 11.01 1.93
N MET A 310 -23.08 11.26 1.23
CA MET A 310 -22.80 12.53 0.56
C MET A 310 -22.15 12.20 -0.77
N ALA A 311 -22.78 12.57 -1.89
CA ALA A 311 -22.22 12.30 -3.21
C ALA A 311 -21.15 13.35 -3.53
N THR A 312 -19.90 13.03 -3.22
CA THR A 312 -18.74 13.84 -3.64
C THR A 312 -18.54 13.75 -5.16
N LYS A 313 -17.77 14.67 -5.76
CA LYS A 313 -17.39 14.62 -7.20
C LYS A 313 -16.92 13.21 -7.62
N ASN A 314 -16.07 12.60 -6.80
CA ASN A 314 -15.52 11.26 -7.00
C ASN A 314 -16.58 10.15 -6.99
N ILE A 315 -17.60 10.26 -6.13
CA ILE A 315 -18.71 9.30 -6.11
C ILE A 315 -19.59 9.50 -7.35
N LYS A 316 -19.86 10.74 -7.75
CA LYS A 316 -20.64 11.06 -8.94
C LYS A 316 -19.98 10.50 -10.21
N LEU A 317 -18.68 10.72 -10.38
CA LEU A 317 -17.89 10.16 -11.50
C LEU A 317 -18.05 8.64 -11.60
N ARG A 318 -17.95 7.93 -10.48
CA ARG A 318 -18.12 6.46 -10.44
C ARG A 318 -19.52 6.04 -10.85
N TYR A 319 -20.55 6.70 -10.31
CA TYR A 319 -21.94 6.43 -10.72
C TYR A 319 -22.17 6.73 -12.19
N TYR A 320 -21.59 7.80 -12.75
CA TYR A 320 -21.72 8.10 -14.18
C TYR A 320 -21.09 7.04 -15.07
N ILE A 321 -19.90 6.55 -14.71
CA ILE A 321 -19.24 5.46 -15.46
C ILE A 321 -20.08 4.19 -15.41
N ILE A 322 -20.62 3.84 -14.24
CA ILE A 322 -21.53 2.69 -14.12
C ILE A 322 -22.82 2.94 -14.92
N TYR A 323 -23.40 4.13 -14.85
CA TYR A 323 -24.60 4.49 -15.60
C TYR A 323 -24.39 4.38 -17.11
N PHE A 324 -23.27 4.89 -17.64
CA PHE A 324 -22.92 4.72 -19.05
C PHE A 324 -22.75 3.25 -19.44
N THR A 325 -22.27 2.42 -18.52
CA THR A 325 -22.20 0.96 -18.73
C THR A 325 -23.60 0.35 -18.84
N LEU A 326 -24.54 0.76 -17.97
CA LEU A 326 -25.92 0.30 -18.03
C LEU A 326 -26.66 0.80 -19.29
N VAL A 327 -26.38 2.01 -19.74
CA VAL A 327 -26.88 2.53 -21.02
C VAL A 327 -26.32 1.74 -22.19
N SER A 328 -25.04 1.35 -22.12
CA SER A 328 -24.37 0.53 -23.13
C SER A 328 -24.67 -0.97 -23.00
N SER A 329 -25.50 -1.39 -22.03
CA SER A 329 -25.81 -2.80 -21.80
C SER A 329 -26.27 -3.54 -23.07
N PRO A 330 -27.15 -2.98 -23.93
CA PRO A 330 -27.59 -3.67 -25.14
C PRO A 330 -26.47 -4.01 -26.14
N VAL A 331 -25.34 -3.30 -26.09
CA VAL A 331 -24.17 -3.52 -26.97
C VAL A 331 -23.04 -4.27 -26.26
N ILE A 332 -23.13 -4.47 -24.95
CA ILE A 332 -22.17 -5.26 -24.19
C ILE A 332 -22.46 -6.74 -24.44
N ASP A 333 -21.44 -7.48 -24.87
CA ASP A 333 -21.50 -8.93 -24.90
C ASP A 333 -21.56 -9.50 -23.47
N HIS A 334 -22.79 -9.81 -23.04
CA HIS A 334 -23.08 -10.36 -21.74
C HIS A 334 -22.65 -11.81 -21.58
N GLU A 335 -22.51 -12.56 -22.67
CA GLU A 335 -22.06 -13.96 -22.63
C GLU A 335 -20.58 -14.04 -22.30
N SER A 336 -19.75 -13.14 -22.84
CA SER A 336 -18.33 -13.07 -22.47
C SER A 336 -18.04 -12.39 -21.12
N LYS A 337 -19.03 -11.67 -20.55
CA LYS A 337 -18.85 -10.90 -19.31
C LYS A 337 -19.93 -11.17 -18.24
N PRO A 338 -20.18 -12.44 -17.85
CA PRO A 338 -21.20 -12.76 -16.85
C PRO A 338 -20.88 -12.13 -15.48
N TRP A 339 -19.59 -11.94 -15.18
CA TRP A 339 -19.11 -11.26 -13.97
C TRP A 339 -19.62 -9.82 -13.86
N LEU A 340 -19.85 -9.12 -14.97
CA LEU A 340 -20.31 -7.73 -14.96
C LEU A 340 -21.75 -7.66 -14.43
N ARG A 341 -22.60 -8.56 -14.91
CA ARG A 341 -23.99 -8.69 -14.44
C ARG A 341 -24.03 -8.94 -12.94
N LYS A 342 -23.16 -9.85 -12.45
CA LYS A 342 -23.04 -10.20 -11.03
C LYS A 342 -22.68 -8.97 -10.18
N VAL A 343 -21.62 -8.23 -10.52
CA VAL A 343 -21.21 -7.07 -9.69
C VAL A 343 -22.19 -5.90 -9.74
N LEU A 344 -22.88 -5.70 -10.87
CA LEU A 344 -23.96 -4.70 -10.97
C LEU A 344 -25.17 -5.11 -10.13
N TRP A 345 -25.50 -6.40 -10.10
CA TRP A 345 -26.53 -6.96 -9.23
C TRP A 345 -26.18 -6.77 -7.74
N ASP A 346 -24.94 -7.05 -7.34
CA ASP A 346 -24.46 -6.84 -5.96
C ASP A 346 -24.57 -5.36 -5.53
N LEU A 347 -24.22 -4.43 -6.44
CA LEU A 347 -24.40 -3.01 -6.22
C LEU A 347 -25.89 -2.64 -6.10
N ASN A 348 -26.75 -3.19 -6.97
CA ASN A 348 -28.19 -2.93 -6.93
C ASN A 348 -28.80 -3.36 -5.59
N ASN A 349 -28.46 -4.56 -5.10
CA ASN A 349 -28.95 -5.03 -3.80
C ASN A 349 -28.48 -4.13 -2.65
N SER A 350 -27.20 -3.73 -2.68
CA SER A 350 -26.65 -2.83 -1.66
C SER A 350 -27.32 -1.45 -1.69
N LEU A 351 -27.68 -0.95 -2.87
CA LEU A 351 -28.43 0.29 -3.02
C LEU A 351 -29.88 0.15 -2.55
N GLN A 352 -30.56 -0.93 -2.93
CA GLN A 352 -31.92 -1.21 -2.47
C GLN A 352 -31.98 -1.27 -0.94
N MET A 353 -31.06 -2.02 -0.31
CA MET A 353 -30.93 -2.04 1.15
C MET A 353 -30.68 -0.65 1.75
N PHE A 354 -29.91 0.20 1.06
CA PHE A 354 -29.66 1.56 1.50
C PHE A 354 -30.92 2.44 1.40
N ILE A 355 -31.67 2.36 0.30
CA ILE A 355 -32.95 3.05 0.10
C ILE A 355 -33.95 2.67 1.19
N GLU A 356 -34.06 1.37 1.51
CA GLU A 356 -35.01 0.86 2.51
C GLU A 356 -34.65 1.27 3.94
N LYS A 357 -33.35 1.26 4.27
CA LYS A 357 -32.89 1.55 5.65
C LYS A 357 -32.69 3.03 5.93
N LYS A 358 -32.44 3.85 4.91
CA LYS A 358 -32.13 5.28 5.07
C LYS A 358 -33.20 6.13 4.43
N ASN A 359 -33.60 7.18 5.15
CA ASN A 359 -34.50 8.16 4.60
C ASN A 359 -33.77 9.05 3.57
N ILE A 360 -33.77 8.60 2.31
CA ILE A 360 -33.15 9.28 1.17
C ILE A 360 -33.69 10.69 0.97
N ARG A 361 -34.89 11.00 1.49
CA ARG A 361 -35.50 12.33 1.40
C ARG A 361 -34.65 13.42 2.06
N TYR A 362 -33.71 13.07 2.95
CA TYR A 362 -32.77 14.01 3.57
C TYR A 362 -31.49 14.27 2.74
N LEU A 363 -31.31 13.57 1.62
CA LEU A 363 -30.21 13.87 0.69
C LEU A 363 -30.54 15.11 -0.14
N LYS A 364 -29.52 15.75 -0.72
CA LYS A 364 -29.72 16.82 -1.69
C LYS A 364 -30.47 16.26 -2.91
N THR A 365 -31.37 17.03 -3.51
CA THR A 365 -32.17 16.59 -4.67
C THR A 365 -31.33 16.03 -5.82
N SER A 366 -30.17 16.63 -6.09
CA SER A 366 -29.24 16.13 -7.12
C SER A 366 -28.60 14.78 -6.77
N ASP A 367 -28.41 14.49 -5.49
CA ASP A 367 -27.88 13.21 -5.03
C ASP A 367 -28.99 12.14 -5.02
N GLN A 368 -30.23 12.51 -4.69
CA GLN A 368 -31.41 11.65 -4.85
C GLN A 368 -31.59 11.25 -6.31
N PHE A 369 -31.53 12.23 -7.22
CA PHE A 369 -31.65 12.01 -8.66
C PHE A 369 -30.64 11.01 -9.18
N LEU A 370 -29.36 11.17 -8.82
CA LEU A 370 -28.31 10.26 -9.23
C LEU A 370 -28.59 8.81 -8.78
N LEU A 371 -29.04 8.62 -7.53
CA LEU A 371 -29.33 7.30 -6.99
C LEU A 371 -30.54 6.66 -7.66
N TYR A 372 -31.64 7.40 -7.84
CA TYR A 372 -32.85 6.88 -8.48
C TYR A 372 -32.64 6.61 -9.98
N GLN A 373 -31.94 7.49 -10.69
CA GLN A 373 -31.60 7.29 -12.10
C GLN A 373 -30.79 6.00 -12.28
N PHE A 374 -29.78 5.79 -11.44
CA PHE A 374 -29.01 4.56 -11.43
C PHE A 374 -29.87 3.34 -11.06
N TYR A 375 -30.72 3.43 -10.04
CA TYR A 375 -31.59 2.34 -9.58
C TYR A 375 -32.54 1.87 -10.69
N VAL A 376 -33.28 2.80 -11.31
CA VAL A 376 -34.19 2.48 -12.43
C VAL A 376 -33.41 1.87 -13.60
N LYS A 377 -32.25 2.43 -13.93
CA LYS A 377 -31.47 1.94 -15.07
C LYS A 377 -30.86 0.55 -14.81
N CYS A 378 -30.51 0.23 -13.56
CA CYS A 378 -30.11 -1.12 -13.17
C CYS A 378 -31.23 -2.13 -13.37
N HIS A 379 -32.46 -1.79 -12.97
CA HIS A 379 -33.61 -2.67 -13.14
C HIS A 379 -33.89 -2.98 -14.61
N ASP A 380 -33.85 -1.95 -15.46
CA ASP A 380 -33.98 -2.09 -16.91
C ASP A 380 -32.87 -2.98 -17.50
N ALA A 381 -31.60 -2.61 -17.29
CA ALA A 381 -30.45 -3.30 -17.90
C ALA A 381 -30.25 -4.75 -17.42
N LEU A 382 -30.63 -5.06 -16.18
CA LEU A 382 -30.47 -6.40 -15.60
C LEU A 382 -31.74 -7.26 -15.70
N TYR A 383 -32.82 -6.74 -16.30
CA TYR A 383 -34.16 -7.33 -16.38
C TYR A 383 -34.75 -7.68 -15.02
N LEU A 384 -34.64 -6.76 -14.06
CA LEU A 384 -35.15 -6.92 -12.70
C LEU A 384 -36.51 -6.26 -12.56
N LYS A 385 -37.47 -6.96 -11.98
CA LYS A 385 -38.74 -6.35 -11.61
C LYS A 385 -38.54 -5.35 -10.48
N ILE A 386 -38.97 -4.10 -10.66
CA ILE A 386 -39.03 -3.10 -9.58
C ILE A 386 -40.06 -3.59 -8.55
N PRO A 387 -39.72 -3.71 -7.26
CA PRO A 387 -40.67 -4.08 -6.22
C PRO A 387 -41.83 -3.08 -6.17
N THR A 388 -43.08 -3.56 -6.00
CA THR A 388 -44.28 -2.69 -5.98
C THR A 388 -44.16 -1.54 -4.96
N ARG A 389 -43.53 -1.80 -3.81
CA ARG A 389 -43.28 -0.80 -2.75
C ARG A 389 -42.38 0.37 -3.18
N ASP A 390 -41.54 0.16 -4.19
CA ASP A 390 -40.57 1.16 -4.64
C ASP A 390 -41.19 2.12 -5.67
N TYR A 391 -42.35 1.79 -6.26
CA TYR A 391 -43.08 2.69 -7.16
C TYR A 391 -43.55 3.95 -6.43
N ASP A 392 -44.09 3.83 -5.22
CA ASP A 392 -44.52 5.01 -4.44
C ASP A 392 -43.35 5.97 -4.17
N LEU A 393 -42.14 5.44 -3.95
CA LEU A 393 -40.94 6.24 -3.76
C LEU A 393 -40.51 6.93 -5.05
N LEU A 394 -40.60 6.22 -6.19
CA LEU A 394 -40.29 6.76 -7.51
C LEU A 394 -41.31 7.81 -7.95
N ASP A 395 -42.61 7.59 -7.74
CA ASP A 395 -43.66 8.55 -8.10
C ASP A 395 -43.53 9.85 -7.31
N VAL A 396 -43.28 9.76 -6.00
CA VAL A 396 -43.00 10.92 -5.16
C VAL A 396 -41.74 11.66 -5.64
N PHE A 397 -40.75 10.94 -6.14
CA PHE A 397 -39.53 11.55 -6.67
C PHE A 397 -39.77 12.20 -8.05
N CYS A 398 -40.46 11.54 -8.96
CA CYS A 398 -40.84 12.06 -10.28
C CYS A 398 -41.69 13.33 -10.16
N GLY A 399 -42.72 13.33 -9.29
CA GLY A 399 -43.52 14.53 -9.04
C GLY A 399 -42.69 15.70 -8.48
N LYS A 400 -41.61 15.44 -7.74
CA LYS A 400 -40.67 16.51 -7.33
C LYS A 400 -39.85 17.05 -8.50
N LEU A 401 -39.48 16.21 -9.46
CA LEU A 401 -38.71 16.64 -10.64
C LEU A 401 -39.54 17.52 -11.57
N GLU A 402 -40.83 17.24 -11.75
CA GLU A 402 -41.76 18.08 -12.53
C GLU A 402 -41.80 19.52 -12.01
N ASN A 403 -41.67 19.69 -10.70
CA ASN A 403 -41.63 20.99 -10.04
C ASN A 403 -40.30 21.75 -10.21
N ILE A 404 -39.27 21.13 -10.78
CA ILE A 404 -37.97 21.78 -11.06
C ILE A 404 -38.03 22.40 -12.45
N ARG A 405 -38.20 23.72 -12.50
CA ARG A 405 -38.38 24.52 -13.74
C ARG A 405 -37.31 24.32 -14.82
N SER A 406 -36.09 23.90 -14.46
CA SER A 406 -35.02 23.59 -15.42
C SER A 406 -35.15 22.21 -16.08
N LEU A 407 -35.88 21.28 -15.44
CA LEU A 407 -36.15 19.93 -15.94
C LEU A 407 -37.56 19.80 -16.54
N SER A 408 -38.49 20.69 -16.19
CA SER A 408 -39.85 20.74 -16.75
C SER A 408 -39.92 21.14 -18.24
N LYS A 409 -38.78 21.27 -18.92
CA LYS A 409 -38.69 21.45 -20.39
C LYS A 409 -38.22 20.18 -21.12
N ILE A 410 -37.78 19.18 -20.37
CA ILE A 410 -37.27 17.89 -20.89
C ILE A 410 -38.37 16.83 -20.85
N TYR A 411 -39.30 16.96 -19.91
CA TYR A 411 -40.59 16.26 -19.85
C TYR A 411 -41.68 17.22 -20.34
#